data_AF-C1LFI9-F1
#
_entry.id   AF-C1LFI9-F1
#
_cell.length_a   1.000
_cell.length_b   1.000
_cell.length_c   1.000
_cell.angle_alpha   90.00
_cell.angle_beta   90.00
_cell.angle_gamma   90.00
#
_symmetry.space_group_name_H-M   'P 1'
#
loop_
_entity.id
_entity.type
_entity.pdbx_description
1 polymer ?
#
loop_
_entity_poly.entity_id
_entity_poly.type
_entity_poly.pdbx_seq_one_letter_code
_entity_poly.pdbx_strand_id
1 'polypeptide(L)'
;MLSVSEHEDSDLYFEPVITLPPLTVSSSEENEECLFKQRAQLFRFDTVEDPPEWKERGVGVLKILRNKTNGSYRLLMRRDRTYKVFIQVNSTVV
;
A
#
# COMPACT_ATOMS: atom_id res chain seq x y z
N MET A 1 44.00 18.38 -22.13
CA MET A 1 43.63 16.96 -21.98
C MET A 1 43.62 16.69 -20.49
N LEU A 2 42.44 16.68 -19.86
CA LEU A 2 42.31 16.33 -18.44
C LEU A 2 41.99 14.84 -18.38
N SER A 3 42.90 14.05 -17.79
CA SER A 3 42.69 12.64 -17.51
C SER A 3 41.66 12.51 -16.39
N VAL A 4 40.43 12.13 -16.74
CA VAL A 4 39.44 11.68 -15.77
C VAL A 4 39.93 10.33 -15.25
N SER A 5 40.31 10.29 -13.98
CA SER A 5 40.56 9.03 -13.28
C SER A 5 39.27 8.22 -13.29
N GLU A 6 39.27 7.06 -13.95
CA GLU A 6 38.19 6.10 -13.88
C GLU A 6 37.99 5.71 -12.41
N HIS A 7 36.89 6.16 -11.82
CA HIS A 7 36.41 5.62 -10.56
C HIS A 7 35.96 4.19 -10.87
N GLU A 8 36.85 3.23 -10.65
CA GLU A 8 36.48 1.83 -10.45
C GLU A 8 35.62 1.80 -9.18
N ASP A 9 34.32 2.08 -9.32
CA ASP A 9 33.29 1.60 -8.40
C ASP A 9 33.38 0.08 -8.46
N SER A 10 34.34 -0.46 -7.70
CA SER A 10 34.46 -1.87 -7.43
C SER A 10 33.09 -2.28 -6.90
N ASP A 11 32.40 -3.16 -7.61
CA ASP A 11 31.13 -3.73 -7.17
C ASP A 11 31.34 -4.37 -5.80
N LEU A 12 31.14 -3.59 -4.73
CA LEU A 12 31.38 -3.98 -3.35
C LEU A 12 30.40 -5.12 -3.04
N TYR A 13 30.89 -6.34 -3.11
CA TYR A 13 30.13 -7.53 -2.78
C TYR A 13 30.04 -7.67 -1.26
N PHE A 14 28.81 -7.73 -0.76
CA PHE A 14 28.52 -8.00 0.64
C PHE A 14 27.96 -9.42 0.77
N GLU A 15 28.55 -10.22 1.66
CA GLU A 15 27.98 -11.50 2.02
C GLU A 15 26.61 -11.31 2.69
N PRO A 16 25.59 -12.09 2.30
CA PRO A 16 24.26 -11.97 2.88
C PRO A 16 24.29 -12.37 4.36
N VAL A 17 23.89 -11.45 5.24
CA VAL A 17 23.79 -11.70 6.70
C VAL A 17 22.72 -12.75 7.02
N ILE A 18 21.70 -12.88 6.18
CA ILE A 18 20.59 -13.80 6.36
C ILE A 18 20.06 -14.29 5.02
N THR A 19 19.85 -15.61 4.92
CA THR A 19 19.07 -16.22 3.84
C THR A 19 17.60 -16.15 4.21
N LEU A 20 16.82 -15.38 3.45
CA LEU A 20 15.38 -15.31 3.65
C LEU A 20 14.74 -16.66 3.31
N PRO A 21 13.98 -17.29 4.23
CA PRO A 21 13.27 -18.51 3.91
C PRO A 21 12.19 -18.24 2.85
N PRO A 22 11.86 -19.22 2.00
CA PRO A 22 10.76 -19.09 1.06
C PRO A 22 9.46 -18.84 1.83
N LEU A 23 8.83 -17.70 1.56
CA LEU A 23 7.58 -17.28 2.20
C LEU A 23 6.45 -17.32 1.18
N THR A 24 5.41 -18.08 1.48
CA THR A 24 4.14 -18.00 0.75
C THR A 24 3.43 -16.72 1.17
N VAL A 25 3.43 -15.71 0.30
CA VAL A 25 2.75 -14.44 0.57
C VAL A 25 1.26 -14.63 0.30
N SER A 26 0.46 -14.83 1.35
CA SER A 26 -1.00 -14.76 1.24
C SER A 26 -1.44 -13.29 1.27
N SER A 27 -2.34 -12.91 0.35
CA SER A 27 -2.86 -11.54 0.31
C SER A 27 -3.79 -11.23 1.48
N SER A 28 -4.18 -12.27 2.25
CA SER A 28 -5.23 -12.25 3.28
C SER A 28 -6.59 -11.75 2.76
N GLU A 29 -6.79 -11.75 1.44
CA GLU A 29 -8.03 -11.39 0.74
C GLU A 29 -8.73 -12.63 0.14
N GLU A 30 -8.24 -13.85 0.42
CA GLU A 30 -8.69 -15.09 -0.25
C GLU A 30 -10.15 -15.47 0.05
N ASN A 31 -10.62 -15.15 1.26
CA ASN A 31 -12.00 -15.37 1.70
C ASN A 31 -12.96 -14.24 1.31
N GLU A 32 -12.52 -13.32 0.46
CA GLU A 32 -13.30 -12.15 0.07
C GLU A 32 -13.48 -12.07 -1.43
N GLU A 33 -14.61 -11.49 -1.84
CA GLU A 33 -14.95 -11.20 -3.21
C GLU A 33 -14.76 -9.70 -3.48
N CYS A 34 -14.05 -9.35 -4.55
CA CYS A 34 -13.85 -7.97 -4.94
C CYS A 34 -15.01 -7.50 -5.83
N LEU A 35 -15.85 -6.63 -5.29
CA LEU A 35 -17.02 -6.09 -5.99
C LEU A 35 -16.70 -4.83 -6.79
N PHE A 36 -15.70 -4.09 -6.35
CA PHE A 36 -15.26 -2.86 -7.01
C PHE A 36 -13.75 -2.72 -6.87
N LYS A 37 -13.10 -2.24 -7.94
CA LYS A 37 -11.67 -1.95 -7.96
C LYS A 37 -11.41 -0.78 -8.89
N GLN A 38 -10.94 0.34 -8.35
CA GLN A 38 -10.58 1.50 -9.16
C GLN A 38 -9.46 2.31 -8.53
N ARG A 39 -8.68 3.00 -9.38
CA ARG A 39 -7.67 3.96 -8.90
C ARG A 39 -8.37 5.21 -8.36
N ALA A 40 -7.97 5.65 -7.18
CA ALA A 40 -8.55 6.79 -6.50
C ALA A 40 -7.47 7.58 -5.74
N GLN A 41 -7.79 8.83 -5.43
CA GLN A 41 -7.06 9.67 -4.51
C GLN A 41 -7.97 9.92 -3.30
N LEU A 42 -7.41 9.78 -2.10
CA LEU A 42 -8.16 10.01 -0.88
C LEU A 42 -7.69 11.28 -0.17
N PHE A 43 -8.67 12.04 0.31
CA PHE A 43 -8.50 13.20 1.16
C PHE A 43 -9.09 12.94 2.54
N ARG A 44 -8.48 13.53 3.56
CA ARG A 44 -9.03 13.64 4.91
C ARG A 44 -9.38 15.12 5.13
N PHE A 45 -10.60 15.38 5.57
CA PHE A 45 -10.99 16.72 5.99
C PHE A 45 -10.43 17.01 7.38
N ASP A 46 -9.65 18.08 7.51
CA ASP A 46 -9.06 18.52 8.77
C ASP A 46 -9.82 19.73 9.31
N THR A 47 -10.53 19.54 10.42
CA THR A 47 -11.35 20.58 11.05
C THR A 47 -10.60 21.34 12.15
N VAL A 48 -9.35 20.98 12.43
CA VAL A 48 -8.52 21.65 13.44
C VAL A 48 -7.90 22.93 12.89
N GLU A 49 -7.72 23.01 11.56
CA GLU A 49 -7.21 24.20 10.88
C GLU A 49 -8.31 25.27 10.73
N ASP A 50 -7.90 26.55 10.70
CA ASP A 50 -8.79 27.70 10.41
C ASP A 50 -8.27 28.46 9.18
N PRO A 51 -8.91 28.33 8.01
CA PRO A 51 -10.16 27.61 7.74
C PRO A 51 -9.96 26.07 7.63
N PRO A 52 -11.02 25.26 7.84
CA PRO A 52 -10.97 23.82 7.61
C PRO A 52 -10.55 23.47 6.18
N GLU A 53 -9.67 22.48 6.02
CA GLU A 53 -9.08 22.14 4.72
C GLU A 53 -9.05 20.64 4.42
N TRP A 54 -8.98 20.31 3.13
CA TRP A 54 -8.81 18.94 2.65
C TRP A 54 -7.32 18.62 2.52
N LYS A 55 -6.84 17.67 3.32
CA LYS A 55 -5.45 17.17 3.25
C LYS A 55 -5.40 15.85 2.49
N GLU A 56 -4.45 15.72 1.57
CA GLU A 56 -4.23 14.47 0.85
C GLU A 56 -3.73 13.37 1.79
N ARG A 57 -4.33 12.19 1.71
CA ARG A 57 -4.00 11.01 2.53
C ARG A 57 -3.22 9.98 1.70
N GLY A 58 -3.57 9.82 0.43
CA GLY A 58 -2.77 9.09 -0.55
C GLY A 58 -3.51 8.68 -1.82
N VAL A 59 -2.74 8.24 -2.81
CA VAL A 59 -3.22 7.71 -4.09
C VAL A 59 -2.95 6.21 -4.17
N GLY A 60 -3.91 5.47 -4.74
CA GLY A 60 -3.78 4.03 -4.91
C GLY A 60 -5.04 3.37 -5.45
N VAL A 61 -5.07 2.05 -5.43
CA VAL A 61 -6.24 1.27 -5.85
C VAL A 61 -7.16 1.06 -4.66
N LEU A 62 -8.38 1.58 -4.76
CA LEU A 62 -9.48 1.32 -3.85
C LEU A 62 -10.18 0.04 -4.26
N LYS A 63 -10.42 -0.85 -3.28
CA LYS A 63 -11.21 -2.06 -3.43
C LYS A 63 -12.39 -2.04 -2.46
N ILE A 64 -13.56 -2.48 -2.93
CA ILE A 64 -14.66 -2.91 -2.07
C ILE A 64 -14.65 -4.42 -2.04
N LEU A 65 -14.47 -4.99 -0.85
CA LEU A 65 -14.37 -6.43 -0.62
C LEU A 65 -15.57 -6.88 0.21
N ARG A 66 -16.18 -8.00 -0.18
CA ARG A 66 -17.24 -8.68 0.56
C ARG A 66 -16.71 -10.00 1.10
N ASN A 67 -16.83 -10.22 2.40
CA ASN A 67 -16.46 -11.49 3.00
C ASN A 67 -17.51 -12.57 2.66
N LYS A 68 -17.05 -13.72 2.16
CA LYS A 68 -17.92 -14.81 1.68
C LYS A 68 -18.62 -15.56 2.82
N THR A 69 -18.08 -15.52 4.04
CA THR A 69 -18.57 -16.27 5.19
C THR A 69 -19.62 -15.49 5.98
N ASN A 70 -19.33 -14.25 6.34
CA ASN A 70 -20.21 -13.42 7.17
C ASN A 70 -20.95 -12.32 6.38
N GLY A 71 -20.65 -12.17 5.08
CA GLY A 71 -21.30 -11.16 4.23
C GLY A 71 -20.89 -9.72 4.51
N SER A 72 -19.92 -9.47 5.40
CA SER A 72 -19.49 -8.11 5.73
C SER A 72 -18.75 -7.45 4.58
N TYR A 73 -18.77 -6.12 4.56
CA TYR A 73 -18.10 -5.33 3.55
C TYR A 73 -16.95 -4.55 4.16
N ARG A 74 -15.82 -4.47 3.45
CA ARG A 74 -14.72 -3.59 3.81
C ARG A 74 -14.20 -2.80 2.60
N LEU A 75 -13.79 -1.57 2.89
CA LEU A 75 -13.00 -0.76 1.97
C LEU A 75 -11.53 -1.03 2.25
N LEU A 76 -10.78 -1.41 1.21
CA LEU A 76 -9.35 -1.63 1.28
C LEU A 76 -8.63 -0.76 0.26
N MET A 77 -7.67 0.04 0.72
CA MET A 77 -6.83 0.84 -0.17
C MET A 77 -5.36 0.67 0.19
N ARG A 78 -4.56 0.34 -0.82
CA ARG A 78 -3.09 0.20 -0.71
C ARG A 78 -2.42 1.33 -1.49
N ARG A 79 -1.31 1.84 -0.95
CA ARG A 79 -0.49 2.84 -1.65
C ARG A 79 0.24 2.24 -2.83
N ASP A 80 0.46 3.06 -3.84
CA ASP A 80 1.38 2.72 -4.92
C ASP A 80 2.81 2.53 -4.40
N ARG A 81 3.58 1.70 -5.11
CA ARG A 81 5.01 1.36 -4.86
C ARG A 81 5.29 0.56 -3.59
N THR A 82 4.71 0.95 -2.46
CA THR A 82 4.95 0.27 -1.17
C THR A 82 4.00 -0.90 -0.92
N TYR A 83 2.85 -0.93 -1.62
CA TYR A 83 1.77 -1.90 -1.40
C TYR A 83 1.27 -1.99 0.05
N LYS A 84 1.69 -1.07 0.91
CA LYS A 84 1.26 -0.98 2.30
C LYS A 84 -0.21 -0.57 2.33
N VAL A 85 -0.98 -1.27 3.15
CA VAL A 85 -2.34 -0.87 3.49
C VAL A 85 -2.24 0.47 4.21
N PHE A 86 -2.96 1.47 3.73
CA PHE A 86 -3.08 2.72 4.46
C PHE A 86 -4.48 2.94 5.02
N ILE A 87 -5.50 2.34 4.39
CA ILE A 87 -6.88 2.42 4.86
C ILE A 87 -7.54 1.06 4.77
N GLN A 88 -8.14 0.70 5.90
CA GLN A 88 -9.07 -0.39 6.06
C GLN A 88 -10.23 0.11 6.91
N VAL A 89 -11.44 0.11 6.35
CA VAL A 89 -12.67 0.41 7.09
C VAL A 89 -13.59 -0.78 6.97
N ASN A 90 -13.96 -1.37 8.10
CA ASN A 90 -14.95 -2.44 8.15
C ASN A 90 -16.32 -1.79 8.30
N SER A 91 -17.21 -2.02 7.34
CA SER A 91 -18.62 -1.70 7.51
C SER A 91 -19.28 -2.92 8.14
N THR A 92 -19.53 -2.86 9.45
CA THR A 92 -20.42 -3.82 10.08
C THR A 92 -21.83 -3.49 9.62
N VAL A 93 -22.48 -4.43 8.93
CA VAL A 93 -23.92 -4.37 8.72
C VAL A 93 -24.54 -4.60 10.11
N VAL A 94 -25.11 -3.54 10.68
CA VAL A 94 -26.05 -3.63 11.81
C VAL A 94 -27.35 -4.28 11.35
#